data_AF-A0A3D5EHT3-F1
#
_entry.id   AF-A0A3D5EHT3-F1
#
_cell.length_a   1.000
_cell.length_b   1.000
_cell.length_c   1.000
_cell.angle_alpha   90.00
_cell.angle_beta   90.00
_cell.angle_gamma   90.00
#
_symmetry.space_group_name_H-M   'P 1'
#
loop_
_entity.id
_entity.type
_entity.pdbx_description
1 polymer ?
#
loop_
_entity_poly.entity_id
_entity_poly.type
_entity_poly.pdbx_seq_one_letter_code
_entity_poly.pdbx_strand_id
1 'polypeptide(L)'
;MKKAIPLHDAHLIALKKNCLSLKFSVHKRNSYIKGRAITLEEALSCVIFQNKWASSHDVLRGSTKEVINASVSIVSLIDLNDSGQFVEVDISTPSDTSRQQFIVTQSDTHWVFQDLSLLSCTPCQEI
;
A
#
# COMPACT_ATOMS: atom_id res chain seq x y z
N MET A 1 -21.54 12.74 -0.98
CA MET A 1 -20.17 12.20 -0.87
C MET A 1 -20.24 10.69 -0.84
N LYS A 2 -19.51 9.97 -1.70
CA LYS A 2 -19.41 8.50 -1.59
C LYS A 2 -18.57 8.18 -0.35
N LYS A 3 -19.10 7.36 0.56
CA LYS A 3 -18.32 6.86 1.70
C LYS A 3 -17.13 6.05 1.17
N ALA A 4 -15.95 6.24 1.76
CA ALA A 4 -14.81 5.39 1.47
C ALA A 4 -15.16 3.95 1.83
N ILE A 5 -14.83 3.01 0.95
CA ILE A 5 -15.05 1.58 1.15
C ILE A 5 -13.83 1.06 1.92
N PRO A 6 -14.00 0.30 3.02
CA PRO A 6 -12.88 -0.35 3.70
C PRO A 6 -12.06 -1.21 2.74
N LEU A 7 -10.75 -1.30 2.95
CA LEU A 7 -9.90 -1.99 1.98
C LEU A 7 -10.26 -3.47 1.82
N HIS A 8 -10.58 -4.16 2.91
CA HIS A 8 -11.02 -5.56 2.83
C HIS A 8 -12.19 -5.74 1.84
N ASP A 9 -13.16 -4.83 1.89
CA ASP A 9 -14.29 -4.84 0.96
C ASP A 9 -13.85 -4.47 -0.46
N ALA A 10 -12.90 -3.53 -0.63
CA ALA A 10 -12.31 -3.21 -1.91
C ALA A 10 -11.54 -4.41 -2.53
N HIS A 11 -10.83 -5.19 -1.71
CA HIS A 11 -10.18 -6.45 -2.11
C HIS A 11 -11.21 -7.49 -2.57
N LEU A 12 -12.25 -7.73 -1.79
CA LEU A 12 -13.31 -8.68 -2.15
C LEU A 12 -14.04 -8.25 -3.43
N ILE A 13 -14.28 -6.94 -3.62
CA ILE A 13 -14.87 -6.39 -4.84
C ILE A 13 -13.91 -6.55 -6.03
N ALA A 14 -12.62 -6.29 -5.84
CA ALA A 14 -11.59 -6.44 -6.87
C ALA A 14 -11.48 -7.90 -7.33
N LEU A 15 -11.40 -8.85 -6.40
CA LEU A 15 -11.40 -10.29 -6.70
C LEU A 15 -12.66 -10.72 -7.44
N LYS A 16 -13.85 -10.30 -6.98
CA LYS A 16 -15.13 -10.56 -7.68
C LYS A 16 -15.18 -9.99 -9.09
N LYS A 17 -14.35 -8.99 -9.39
CA LYS A 17 -14.23 -8.34 -10.71
C LYS A 17 -13.04 -8.83 -11.53
N ASN A 18 -12.36 -9.90 -11.11
CA ASN A 18 -11.13 -10.41 -11.72
C ASN A 18 -10.00 -9.36 -11.80
N CYS A 19 -9.97 -8.41 -10.87
CA CYS A 19 -8.85 -7.49 -10.72
C CYS A 19 -7.79 -8.17 -9.84
N LEU A 20 -6.61 -8.42 -10.41
CA LEU A 20 -5.51 -9.14 -9.74
C LEU A 20 -4.53 -8.23 -8.98
N SER A 21 -4.86 -6.94 -8.85
CA SER A 21 -4.05 -5.95 -8.13
C SER A 21 -4.89 -4.77 -7.70
N LEU A 22 -4.50 -4.10 -6.62
CA LEU A 22 -5.04 -2.79 -6.26
C LEU A 22 -4.13 -1.67 -6.70
N LYS A 23 -4.71 -0.51 -7.01
CA LYS A 23 -3.97 0.69 -7.38
C LYS A 23 -4.20 1.81 -6.36
N PHE A 24 -3.11 2.37 -5.88
CA PHE A 24 -3.09 3.52 -4.97
C PHE A 24 -2.33 4.66 -5.63
N SER A 25 -2.68 5.89 -5.25
CA SER A 25 -1.93 7.07 -5.69
C SER A 25 -1.67 7.98 -4.51
N VAL A 26 -0.42 8.43 -4.39
CA VAL A 26 0.03 9.35 -3.34
C VAL A 26 0.57 10.60 -4.00
N HIS A 27 0.05 11.75 -3.59
CA HIS A 27 0.49 13.03 -4.12
C HIS A 27 1.92 13.36 -3.64
N LYS A 28 2.83 13.70 -4.55
CA LYS A 28 4.24 14.00 -4.24
C LYS A 28 4.41 15.26 -3.40
N ARG A 29 3.43 16.18 -3.41
CA ARG A 29 3.43 17.34 -2.51
C ARG A 29 2.57 17.04 -1.29
N ASN A 30 3.16 17.17 -0.12
CA ASN A 30 2.43 17.17 1.14
C ASN A 30 1.78 18.57 1.33
N SER A 31 0.45 18.62 1.41
CA SER A 31 -0.29 19.88 1.63
C SER A 31 0.00 20.53 2.99
N TYR A 32 0.48 19.74 3.96
CA TYR A 32 0.77 20.18 5.32
C TYR A 32 2.23 20.61 5.51
N ILE A 33 3.15 20.13 4.67
CA ILE A 33 4.57 20.49 4.72
C ILE A 33 4.95 21.15 3.40
N LYS A 34 4.86 22.49 3.35
CA LYS A 34 5.17 23.27 2.15
C LYS A 34 6.63 23.11 1.74
N GLY A 35 6.87 22.92 0.44
CA GLY A 35 8.20 22.94 -0.17
C GLY A 35 8.97 21.63 -0.14
N ARG A 36 8.46 20.57 0.51
CA ARG A 36 9.11 19.25 0.53
C ARG A 36 8.31 18.23 -0.29
N ALA A 37 8.98 17.56 -1.22
CA ALA A 37 8.40 16.40 -1.90
C ALA A 37 8.44 15.17 -0.98
N ILE A 38 7.39 14.35 -1.04
CA ILE A 38 7.30 13.07 -0.33
C ILE A 38 8.24 12.06 -1.01
N THR A 39 9.07 11.40 -0.21
CA THR A 39 9.98 10.35 -0.72
C THR A 39 9.20 9.09 -1.10
N LEU A 40 9.83 8.18 -1.87
CA LEU A 40 9.22 6.90 -2.21
C LEU A 40 8.84 6.09 -0.95
N GLU A 41 9.73 6.05 0.03
CA GLU A 41 9.52 5.34 1.30
C GLU A 41 8.37 5.92 2.13
N GLU A 42 8.25 7.25 2.18
CA GLU A 42 7.12 7.92 2.83
C GLU A 42 5.80 7.64 2.09
N ALA A 43 5.83 7.61 0.76
CA ALA A 43 4.66 7.30 -0.04
C ALA A 43 4.24 5.82 0.10
N LEU A 44 5.18 4.88 0.15
CA LEU A 44 4.95 3.46 0.47
C LEU A 44 4.34 3.32 1.86
N SER A 45 4.89 4.03 2.84
CA SER A 45 4.36 4.08 4.19
C SER A 45 2.92 4.57 4.19
N CYS A 46 2.59 5.65 3.47
CA CYS A 46 1.21 6.11 3.33
C CYS A 46 0.30 5.03 2.74
N VAL A 47 0.71 4.37 1.67
CA VAL A 47 -0.09 3.30 1.04
C VAL A 47 -0.29 2.14 1.99
N ILE A 48 0.76 1.65 2.65
CA ILE A 48 0.70 0.51 3.58
C ILE A 48 -0.15 0.87 4.79
N PHE A 49 0.02 2.07 5.35
CA PHE A 49 -0.76 2.52 6.50
C PHE A 49 -2.24 2.70 6.14
N GLN A 50 -2.55 3.27 4.98
CA GLN A 50 -3.92 3.32 4.49
C GLN A 50 -4.45 1.93 4.12
N ASN A 51 -3.63 1.04 3.60
CA ASN A 51 -4.06 -0.27 3.13
C ASN A 51 -4.39 -1.18 4.34
N LYS A 52 -3.46 -1.35 5.27
CA LYS A 52 -3.65 -2.18 6.46
C LYS A 52 -4.55 -1.56 7.53
N TRP A 53 -4.66 -0.22 7.61
CA TRP A 53 -5.40 0.48 8.68
C TRP A 53 -6.45 1.50 8.19
N ALA A 54 -6.92 1.44 6.94
CA ALA A 54 -8.00 2.33 6.43
C ALA A 54 -9.28 2.38 7.27
N SER A 55 -9.52 1.38 8.13
CA SER A 55 -10.65 1.33 9.05
C SER A 55 -10.42 2.01 10.40
N SER A 56 -9.20 2.46 10.72
CA SER A 56 -8.91 3.15 11.98
C SER A 56 -8.04 4.38 11.73
N HIS A 57 -8.57 5.56 12.04
CA HIS A 57 -7.83 6.84 12.03
C HIS A 57 -6.66 6.87 13.03
N ASP A 58 -6.49 5.81 13.80
CA ASP A 58 -5.34 5.56 14.63
C ASP A 58 -4.80 4.16 14.32
N VAL A 59 -3.49 4.02 14.20
CA VAL A 59 -2.80 2.72 14.06
C VAL A 59 -2.86 2.02 15.43
N LEU A 60 -4.04 1.59 15.87
CA LEU A 60 -4.29 1.04 17.20
C LEU A 60 -4.61 -0.44 17.15
N ARG A 61 -4.03 -1.18 18.08
CA ARG A 61 -4.39 -2.58 18.33
C ARG A 61 -5.58 -2.61 19.31
N GLY A 62 -6.75 -3.08 18.85
CA GLY A 62 -7.87 -3.42 19.73
C GLY A 62 -8.34 -2.28 20.66
N SER A 63 -8.93 -2.66 21.80
CA SER A 63 -9.54 -1.74 22.78
C SER A 63 -8.53 -0.94 23.63
N THR A 64 -7.23 -1.12 23.45
CA THR A 64 -6.19 -0.62 24.35
C THR A 64 -5.55 0.72 23.93
N LYS A 65 -5.88 1.28 22.77
CA LYS A 65 -5.34 2.57 22.29
C LYS A 65 -3.80 2.66 22.31
N GLU A 66 -3.09 1.55 22.11
CA GLU A 66 -1.64 1.57 21.95
C GLU A 66 -1.25 1.79 20.48
N VAL A 67 -0.38 2.77 20.24
CA VAL A 67 0.22 3.07 18.93
C VAL A 67 1.02 1.87 18.47
N ILE A 68 0.65 1.26 17.35
CA ILE A 68 1.45 0.23 16.73
C ILE A 68 2.66 0.91 16.09
N ASN A 69 3.84 0.71 16.69
CA ASN A 69 5.12 1.10 16.10
C ASN A 69 5.41 0.18 14.91
N ALA A 70 4.80 0.48 13.77
CA ALA A 70 5.05 -0.21 12.52
C ALA A 70 6.12 0.55 11.72
N SER A 71 7.11 -0.15 11.21
CA SER A 71 8.12 0.38 10.29
C SER A 71 8.00 -0.26 8.91
N VAL A 72 8.35 0.51 7.89
CA VAL A 72 8.40 0.08 6.50
C VAL A 72 9.84 0.25 6.04
N SER A 73 10.42 -0.82 5.49
CA SER A 73 11.79 -0.79 4.97
C SER A 73 11.80 -1.35 3.55
N ILE A 74 12.43 -0.64 2.61
CA ILE A 74 12.64 -1.14 1.25
C ILE A 74 13.74 -2.20 1.28
N VAL A 75 13.40 -3.42 0.88
CA VAL A 75 14.31 -4.58 0.83
C VAL A 75 14.92 -4.73 -0.56
N SER A 76 14.12 -4.46 -1.60
CA SER A 76 14.55 -4.53 -2.98
C SER A 76 13.92 -3.41 -3.80
N LEU A 77 14.71 -2.83 -4.69
CA LEU A 77 14.31 -1.81 -5.64
C LEU A 77 14.93 -2.16 -7.00
N ILE A 78 14.11 -2.59 -7.95
CA ILE A 78 14.56 -3.03 -9.27
C ILE A 78 13.85 -2.18 -10.32
N ASP A 79 14.62 -1.52 -11.18
CA ASP A 79 14.06 -0.81 -12.32
C ASP A 79 13.57 -1.80 -13.39
N LEU A 80 12.33 -1.67 -13.82
CA LEU A 80 11.68 -2.50 -14.84
C LEU A 80 11.61 -1.80 -16.20
N ASN A 81 12.52 -0.86 -16.47
CA ASN A 81 12.52 -0.01 -17.67
C ASN A 81 11.17 0.74 -17.80
N ASP A 82 10.53 0.68 -18.97
CA ASP A 82 9.28 1.40 -19.30
C ASP A 82 8.07 1.02 -18.42
N SER A 83 8.19 0.01 -17.56
CA SER A 83 7.11 -0.47 -16.69
C SER A 83 7.16 0.10 -15.27
N GLY A 84 8.17 0.91 -14.93
CA GLY A 84 8.35 1.49 -13.60
C GLY A 84 9.35 0.72 -12.74
N GLN A 85 9.16 0.73 -11.42
CA GLN A 85 10.08 0.10 -10.46
C GLN A 85 9.35 -1.01 -9.69
N PHE A 86 9.93 -2.20 -9.65
CA PHE A 86 9.54 -3.22 -8.70
C PHE A 86 10.11 -2.87 -7.33
N VAL A 87 9.24 -2.86 -6.31
CA VAL A 87 9.64 -2.56 -4.94
C VAL A 87 9.12 -3.65 -4.02
N GLU A 88 10.05 -4.25 -3.28
CA GLU A 88 9.73 -5.17 -2.18
C GLU A 88 10.00 -4.48 -0.86
N VAL A 89 9.03 -4.54 0.05
CA VAL A 89 9.10 -3.91 1.37
C VAL A 89 8.81 -4.91 2.47
N ASP A 90 9.54 -4.75 3.57
CA ASP A 90 9.21 -5.36 4.85
C ASP A 90 8.39 -4.39 5.68
N ILE A 91 7.31 -4.92 6.27
CA ILE A 91 6.42 -4.23 7.19
C ILE A 91 6.57 -4.92 8.53
N SER A 92 7.31 -4.27 9.43
CA SER A 92 7.63 -4.80 10.75
C SER A 92 6.74 -4.14 11.79
N THR A 93 6.16 -4.95 12.66
CA THR A 93 5.44 -4.56 13.87
C THR A 93 6.15 -5.18 15.08
N PRO A 94 5.83 -4.82 16.34
CA PRO A 94 6.45 -5.46 17.50
C PRO A 94 6.22 -6.97 17.58
N SER A 95 5.18 -7.50 16.93
CA SER A 95 4.79 -8.90 17.03
C SER A 95 4.96 -9.72 15.75
N ASP A 96 5.22 -9.08 14.61
CA ASP A 96 5.16 -9.74 13.30
C ASP A 96 5.91 -8.92 12.23
N THR A 97 6.50 -9.62 11.27
CA THR A 97 7.10 -9.04 10.07
C THR A 97 6.47 -9.70 8.85
N SER A 98 5.92 -8.86 7.98
CA SER A 98 5.27 -9.29 6.73
C SER A 98 5.91 -8.60 5.55
N ARG A 99 5.81 -9.22 4.36
CA ARG A 99 6.40 -8.70 3.13
C ARG A 99 5.32 -8.33 2.13
N GLN A 100 5.52 -7.23 1.43
CA GLN A 100 4.61 -6.78 0.38
C GLN A 100 5.38 -6.30 -0.84
N GLN A 101 4.77 -6.50 -2.01
CA GLN A 101 5.39 -6.24 -3.31
C GLN A 101 4.54 -5.26 -4.10
N PHE A 102 5.21 -4.30 -4.73
CA PHE A 102 4.58 -3.24 -5.51
C PHE A 102 5.25 -3.09 -6.87
N ILE A 103 4.47 -2.71 -7.88
CA ILE A 103 4.97 -2.00 -9.06
C ILE A 103 4.70 -0.52 -8.84
N VAL A 104 5.74 0.30 -8.91
CA VAL A 104 5.67 1.73 -8.67
C VAL A 104 5.97 2.48 -9.96
N THR A 105 5.04 3.33 -10.36
CA THR A 105 5.26 4.31 -11.41
C THR A 105 5.11 5.71 -10.84
N GLN A 106 5.58 6.71 -11.58
CA GLN A 106 5.52 8.09 -11.12
C GLN A 106 5.21 9.06 -12.24
N SER A 107 4.54 10.15 -11.88
CA SER A 107 4.38 11.36 -12.68
C SER A 107 5.02 12.55 -11.96
N ASP A 108 4.92 13.75 -12.53
CA ASP A 108 5.39 14.98 -11.87
C ASP A 108 4.71 15.25 -10.53
N THR A 109 3.48 14.77 -10.37
CA THR A 109 2.62 15.11 -9.23
C THR A 109 2.32 13.94 -8.31
N HIS A 110 2.47 12.69 -8.77
CA HIS A 110 2.05 11.51 -8.01
C HIS A 110 3.06 10.37 -8.08
N TRP A 111 3.08 9.60 -7.00
CA TRP A 111 3.49 8.20 -6.99
C TRP A 111 2.24 7.34 -7.23
N VAL A 112 2.36 6.30 -8.06
CA VAL A 112 1.29 5.34 -8.33
C VAL A 112 1.80 3.95 -7.98
N PHE A 113 1.06 3.26 -7.12
CA PHE A 113 1.43 1.96 -6.58
C PHE A 113 0.43 0.92 -7.04
N GLN A 114 0.91 -0.14 -7.66
CA GLN A 114 0.15 -1.33 -7.94
C GLN A 114 0.55 -2.41 -6.93
N ASP A 115 -0.34 -2.68 -5.98
CA ASP A 115 -0.18 -3.71 -4.96
C ASP A 115 -0.43 -5.10 -5.55
N LEU A 116 0.57 -5.96 -5.44
CA LEU A 116 0.58 -7.32 -6.00
C LEU A 116 0.04 -8.37 -5.04
N SER A 117 -0.44 -7.99 -3.86
CA SER A 117 -1.00 -8.89 -2.84
C SER A 117 -2.11 -9.81 -3.37
N LEU A 118 -2.85 -9.39 -4.40
CA LEU A 118 -3.94 -10.17 -5.00
C LEU A 118 -3.49 -11.15 -6.09
N LEU A 119 -2.25 -11.08 -6.60
CA LEU A 119 -1.76 -12.00 -7.63
C LEU A 119 -1.74 -13.45 -7.13
N SER A 120 -1.35 -13.65 -5.87
CA SER A 120 -1.31 -14.97 -5.22
C SER A 120 -2.69 -15.46 -4.75
N CYS A 121 -3.71 -14.59 -4.75
CA CYS A 121 -5.09 -14.92 -4.35
C CYS A 121 -5.96 -15.40 -5.52
N THR A 122 -5.39 -15.54 -6.72
CA THR A 122 -6.14 -16.08 -7.87
C THR A 122 -6.65 -17.48 -7.51
N PRO A 123 -7.96 -17.76 -7.60
CA PRO A 123 -8.46 -19.10 -7.34
C PRO A 123 -7.79 -20.07 -8.33
N CYS A 124 -7.29 -21.20 -7.82
CA CYS A 124 -7.10 -22.36 -8.68
C CYS A 124 -8.42 -22.55 -9.46
N GLN A 125 -8.37 -22.44 -10.78
CA GLN A 125 -9.44 -22.99 -11.59
C GLN A 125 -9.51 -24.46 -11.20
N GLU A 126 -10.60 -24.87 -10.55
CA GLU A 126 -10.92 -26.29 -10.46
C GLU A 126 -10.99 -26.82 -11.90
N ILE A 127 -10.07 -27.75 -12.21
CA ILE A 127 -9.97 -28.45 -13.49
C ILE A 127 -11.09 -29.50 -13.55
#